data_AF-A0A0G4GRJ3-F1
#
_entry.id   AF-A0A0G4GRJ3-F1
#
_cell.length_a   1.000
_cell.length_b   1.000
_cell.length_c   1.000
_cell.angle_alpha   90.00
_cell.angle_beta   90.00
_cell.angle_gamma   90.00
#
_symmetry.space_group_name_H-M   'P 1'
#
loop_
_entity.id
_entity.type
_entity.pdbx_description
1 polymer ?
#
loop_
_entity_poly.entity_id
_entity_poly.type
_entity_poly.pdbx_seq_one_letter_code
_entity_poly.pdbx_strand_id
1 'polypeptide(L)'
;MKRHRSASPASDSTTTSTHSSPSPTSHQQSESKRSMSNILLRLTYYAMEVGFQLAFAHFITLVYSPILRWLHGMPNTHIVPWFLAIYATTLALSLTQYFVIATLVDLLADYVFPDSIRLAAHKRSKQLADGEARKDQWGAPYDYGHRGYLVNHMLFSLRWCVPMSIAAVMWIPRLMLDENPPLWQIPLKVQCGLVFGDLAYWLVHISQHKCKALYQWSDHSYHHQFRHPWGSAGTWLGTVDLLVATFAIGSFNIYCTELIFGRLSLFEYMLMINFVHEMNCVDHSGCEFPFWSGCPFFPPLGYWLRLDKSIAMHEAHHNYNHYSYGLLGFADQFFGTAKYPPGYPLADRPSYRLTQIFDKPLHAVCASIRL
;
A
#
# COMPACT_ATOMS: atom_id res chain seq x y z
N MET A 1 30.24 12.94 -58.27
CA MET A 1 30.31 14.40 -58.42
C MET A 1 30.90 14.97 -57.14
N LYS A 2 32.18 15.38 -57.17
CA LYS A 2 32.89 16.05 -56.07
C LYS A 2 32.47 17.52 -56.05
N ARG A 3 32.11 18.08 -54.88
CA ARG A 3 32.08 19.54 -54.68
C ARG A 3 32.75 19.96 -53.38
N HIS A 4 33.39 21.11 -53.51
CA HIS A 4 34.45 21.70 -52.73
C HIS A 4 34.05 22.18 -51.33
N ARG A 5 35.06 22.17 -50.44
CA ARG A 5 35.18 23.05 -49.28
C ARG A 5 35.23 24.52 -49.71
N SER A 6 34.61 25.41 -48.94
CA SER A 6 35.02 26.81 -48.83
C SER A 6 34.96 27.23 -47.37
N ALA A 7 36.07 27.84 -46.91
CA ALA A 7 36.32 28.30 -45.56
C ALA A 7 35.81 29.74 -45.32
N SER A 8 35.78 30.11 -44.04
CA SER A 8 35.28 31.31 -43.34
C SER A 8 35.84 32.68 -43.78
N PRO A 9 35.28 33.80 -43.27
CA PRO A 9 35.76 34.39 -41.99
C PRO A 9 34.59 34.83 -41.07
N ALA A 10 34.62 34.57 -39.76
CA ALA A 10 35.28 35.35 -38.69
C ALA A 10 34.80 36.81 -38.60
N SER A 11 33.88 37.07 -37.66
CA SER A 11 33.63 38.41 -37.10
C SER A 11 33.41 38.27 -35.59
N ASP A 12 34.43 38.65 -34.84
CA ASP A 12 34.39 38.82 -33.38
C ASP A 12 33.51 40.02 -33.02
N SER A 13 32.48 39.80 -32.21
CA SER A 13 31.80 40.84 -31.44
C SER A 13 31.72 40.42 -29.98
N THR A 14 32.69 40.92 -29.22
CA THR A 14 32.82 40.71 -27.78
C THR A 14 31.79 41.57 -27.04
N THR A 15 30.59 41.04 -26.80
CA THR A 15 29.65 41.60 -25.81
C THR A 15 29.99 41.04 -24.44
N THR A 16 30.70 41.83 -23.64
CA THR A 16 30.87 41.61 -22.19
C THR A 16 29.51 41.70 -21.49
N SER A 17 28.87 40.56 -21.26
CA SER A 17 27.79 40.43 -20.28
C SER A 17 28.41 40.13 -18.91
N THR A 18 28.34 41.11 -18.00
CA THR A 18 28.57 40.88 -16.57
C THR A 18 27.46 39.98 -16.03
N HIS A 19 27.68 38.68 -16.04
CA HIS A 19 26.87 37.71 -15.29
C HIS A 19 27.12 37.94 -13.79
N SER A 20 26.20 38.66 -13.15
CA SER A 20 26.04 38.64 -11.71
C SER A 20 25.77 37.19 -11.29
N SER A 21 26.75 36.58 -10.63
CA SER A 21 26.60 35.24 -10.07
C SER A 21 25.48 35.29 -9.02
N PRO A 22 24.38 34.53 -9.17
CA PRO A 22 23.32 34.51 -8.18
C PRO A 22 23.89 34.01 -6.86
N SER A 23 23.71 34.80 -5.80
CA SER A 23 24.22 34.48 -4.47
C SER A 23 23.66 33.13 -3.99
N PRO A 24 24.51 32.16 -3.60
CA PRO A 24 24.09 30.78 -3.26
C PRO A 24 23.16 30.68 -2.03
N THR A 25 23.00 31.77 -1.28
CA THR A 25 22.15 31.83 -0.08
C THR A 25 20.64 31.87 -0.38
N SER A 26 20.21 32.31 -1.57
CA SER A 26 18.77 32.36 -1.91
C SER A 26 18.18 30.98 -2.25
N HIS A 27 18.98 30.09 -2.85
CA HIS A 27 18.56 28.72 -3.16
C HIS A 27 18.40 27.86 -1.90
N GLN A 28 19.30 27.98 -0.92
CA GLN A 28 19.19 27.22 0.34
C GLN A 28 17.96 27.60 1.19
N GLN A 29 17.59 28.89 1.24
CA GLN A 29 16.38 29.32 1.97
C GLN A 29 15.08 28.86 1.27
N SER A 30 15.08 28.80 -0.06
CA SER A 30 13.97 28.27 -0.85
C SER A 30 13.76 26.77 -0.62
N GLU A 31 14.84 25.99 -0.57
CA GLU A 31 14.78 24.54 -0.33
C GLU A 31 14.35 24.19 1.10
N SER A 32 14.85 24.92 2.10
CA SER A 32 14.48 24.72 3.51
C SER A 32 13.00 25.01 3.76
N LYS A 33 12.44 26.08 3.18
CA LYS A 33 11.00 26.40 3.28
C LYS A 33 10.13 25.37 2.57
N ARG A 34 10.54 24.88 1.41
CA ARG A 34 9.85 23.77 0.71
C ARG A 34 9.90 22.47 1.52
N SER A 35 11.02 22.17 2.17
CA SER A 35 11.19 20.99 3.02
C SER A 35 10.26 21.01 4.24
N MET A 36 10.20 22.13 4.98
CA MET A 36 9.32 22.27 6.14
C MET A 36 7.83 22.19 5.77
N SER A 37 7.42 22.82 4.66
CA SER A 37 6.05 22.73 4.14
C SER A 37 5.68 21.27 3.82
N ASN A 38 6.58 20.52 3.19
CA ASN A 38 6.37 19.12 2.85
C ASN A 38 6.25 18.20 4.08
N ILE A 39 7.04 18.47 5.13
CA ILE A 39 6.95 17.71 6.40
C ILE A 39 5.61 17.98 7.07
N LEU A 40 5.20 19.25 7.19
CA LEU A 40 3.93 19.61 7.81
C LEU A 40 2.74 19.00 7.04
N LEU A 41 2.77 19.08 5.71
CA LEU A 41 1.74 18.48 4.86
C LEU A 41 1.64 16.97 5.07
N ARG A 42 2.77 16.26 5.13
CA ARG A 42 2.81 14.82 5.43
C ARG A 42 2.23 14.52 6.81
N LEU A 43 2.65 15.25 7.84
CA LEU A 43 2.14 15.07 9.21
C LEU A 43 0.62 15.27 9.28
N THR A 44 0.10 16.28 8.59
CA THR A 44 -1.35 16.50 8.47
C THR A 44 -2.04 15.31 7.82
N TYR A 45 -1.50 14.78 6.71
CA TYR A 45 -2.08 13.60 6.06
C TYR A 45 -2.04 12.36 6.96
N TYR A 46 -0.93 12.11 7.66
CA TYR A 46 -0.85 11.01 8.64
C TYR A 46 -1.88 11.14 9.75
N ALA A 47 -2.02 12.35 10.32
CA ALA A 47 -3.00 12.60 11.37
C ALA A 47 -4.43 12.41 10.85
N MET A 48 -4.71 12.84 9.62
CA MET A 48 -6.02 12.65 8.98
C MET A 48 -6.31 11.18 8.67
N GLU A 49 -5.34 10.43 8.13
CA GLU A 49 -5.47 9.00 7.82
C GLU A 49 -5.69 8.19 9.10
N VAL A 50 -4.79 8.28 10.08
CA VAL A 50 -4.93 7.55 11.35
C VAL A 50 -6.20 7.99 12.09
N GLY A 51 -6.49 9.29 12.11
CA GLY A 51 -7.72 9.83 12.68
C GLY A 51 -8.97 9.28 12.00
N PHE A 52 -8.98 9.20 10.67
CA PHE A 52 -10.04 8.59 9.89
C PHE A 52 -10.19 7.11 10.21
N GLN A 53 -9.10 6.33 10.21
CA GLN A 53 -9.15 4.89 10.49
C GLN A 53 -9.67 4.60 11.91
N LEU A 54 -9.24 5.39 12.91
CA LEU A 54 -9.73 5.31 14.28
C LEU A 54 -11.22 5.67 14.38
N ALA A 55 -11.61 6.82 13.83
CA ALA A 55 -13.01 7.28 13.87
C ALA A 55 -13.94 6.31 13.14
N PHE A 56 -13.49 5.77 12.01
CA PHE A 56 -14.25 4.83 11.20
C PHE A 56 -14.39 3.46 11.89
N ALA A 57 -13.30 2.91 12.42
CA ALA A 57 -13.35 1.67 13.21
C ALA A 57 -14.26 1.83 14.43
N HIS A 58 -14.22 2.98 15.10
CA HIS A 58 -15.10 3.29 16.21
C HIS A 58 -16.57 3.36 15.78
N PHE A 59 -16.88 4.10 14.70
CA PHE A 59 -18.22 4.19 14.14
C PHE A 59 -18.79 2.82 13.78
N ILE A 60 -18.03 1.98 13.08
CA ILE A 60 -18.45 0.63 12.72
C ILE A 60 -18.68 -0.23 13.97
N THR A 61 -17.80 -0.13 14.97
CA THR A 61 -17.99 -0.82 16.26
C THR A 61 -19.29 -0.39 16.93
N LEU A 62 -19.61 0.91 16.96
CA LEU A 62 -20.85 1.43 17.54
C LEU A 62 -22.09 0.94 16.78
N VAL A 63 -22.07 0.98 15.44
CA VAL A 63 -23.21 0.59 14.61
C VAL A 63 -23.50 -0.91 14.71
N TYR A 64 -22.46 -1.74 14.70
CA TYR A 64 -22.63 -3.20 14.63
C TYR A 64 -22.62 -3.90 15.99
N SER A 65 -22.02 -3.32 17.04
CA SER A 65 -21.98 -3.94 18.37
C SER A 65 -23.35 -4.37 18.93
N PRO A 66 -24.48 -3.63 18.76
CA PRO A 66 -25.77 -4.08 19.26
C PRO A 66 -26.23 -5.40 18.61
N ILE A 67 -26.01 -5.53 17.29
CA ILE A 67 -26.37 -6.75 16.54
C ILE A 67 -25.48 -7.91 17.00
N LEU A 68 -24.17 -7.69 17.14
CA LEU A 68 -23.24 -8.74 17.55
C LEU A 68 -23.50 -9.18 19.00
N ARG A 69 -23.85 -8.27 19.92
CA ARG A 69 -24.27 -8.61 21.29
C ARG A 69 -25.55 -9.44 21.31
N TRP A 70 -26.54 -9.05 20.51
CA TRP A 70 -27.79 -9.79 20.39
C TRP A 70 -27.55 -11.21 19.88
N LEU A 71 -26.71 -11.36 18.84
CA LEU A 71 -26.29 -12.67 18.33
C LEU A 71 -25.51 -13.48 19.36
N HIS A 72 -24.68 -12.83 20.18
CA HIS A 72 -23.91 -13.49 21.25
C HIS A 72 -24.82 -14.04 22.37
N GLY A 73 -25.92 -13.36 22.68
CA GLY A 73 -26.89 -13.77 23.70
C GLY A 73 -27.88 -14.85 23.25
N MET A 74 -27.87 -15.26 21.98
CA MET A 74 -28.80 -16.27 21.47
C MET A 74 -28.43 -17.69 21.94
N PRO A 75 -29.37 -18.46 22.52
CA PRO A 75 -29.16 -19.88 22.74
C PRO A 75 -29.08 -20.61 21.39
N ASN A 76 -28.06 -21.46 21.21
CA ASN A 76 -27.72 -22.14 19.95
C ASN A 76 -27.37 -21.15 18.82
N THR A 77 -26.24 -20.47 18.96
CA THR A 77 -25.67 -19.58 17.95
C THR A 77 -25.53 -20.29 16.60
N HIS A 78 -26.51 -20.10 15.73
CA HIS A 78 -26.40 -20.53 14.34
C HIS A 78 -25.27 -19.71 13.69
N ILE A 79 -24.33 -20.42 13.06
CA ILE A 79 -23.17 -19.86 12.34
C ILE A 79 -23.62 -18.85 11.26
N VAL A 80 -24.81 -19.05 10.69
CA VAL A 80 -25.34 -18.26 9.58
C VAL A 80 -25.64 -16.80 9.97
N PRO A 81 -26.43 -16.48 11.02
CA PRO A 81 -26.60 -15.11 11.50
C PRO A 81 -25.30 -14.37 11.80
N TRP A 82 -24.32 -15.05 12.42
CA TRP A 82 -22.98 -14.51 12.66
C TRP A 82 -22.27 -14.16 11.36
N PHE A 83 -22.26 -15.09 10.41
CA PHE A 83 -21.68 -14.87 9.09
C PHE A 83 -22.31 -13.66 8.40
N LEU A 84 -23.64 -13.54 8.39
CA LEU A 84 -24.34 -12.45 7.73
C LEU A 84 -24.05 -11.08 8.36
N ALA A 85 -24.04 -11.00 9.69
CA ALA A 85 -23.72 -9.75 10.40
C ALA A 85 -22.29 -9.30 10.13
N ILE A 86 -21.33 -10.23 10.20
CA ILE A 86 -19.93 -9.95 9.89
C ILE A 86 -19.73 -9.60 8.42
N TYR A 87 -20.42 -10.28 7.51
CA TYR A 87 -20.37 -9.98 6.08
C TYR A 87 -20.84 -8.57 5.79
N ALA A 88 -21.99 -8.17 6.35
CA ALA A 88 -22.47 -6.79 6.23
C ALA A 88 -21.46 -5.78 6.80
N THR A 89 -20.87 -6.09 7.97
CA THR A 89 -19.86 -5.24 8.62
C THR A 89 -18.61 -5.08 7.75
N THR A 90 -18.06 -6.19 7.28
CA THR A 90 -16.86 -6.21 6.43
C THR A 90 -17.11 -5.56 5.08
N LEU A 91 -18.33 -5.72 4.54
CA LEU A 91 -18.72 -5.07 3.29
C LEU A 91 -18.81 -3.57 3.43
N ALA A 92 -19.40 -3.08 4.53
CA ALA A 92 -19.38 -1.66 4.84
C ALA A 92 -17.94 -1.15 4.99
N LEU A 93 -17.08 -1.86 5.75
CA LEU A 93 -15.67 -1.50 5.93
C LEU A 93 -14.92 -1.42 4.59
N SER A 94 -14.98 -2.49 3.79
CA SER A 94 -14.26 -2.56 2.51
C SER A 94 -14.78 -1.54 1.51
N LEU A 95 -16.10 -1.38 1.38
CA LEU A 95 -16.67 -0.38 0.48
C LEU A 95 -16.28 1.03 0.91
N THR A 96 -16.37 1.37 2.20
CA THR A 96 -16.01 2.70 2.69
C THR A 96 -14.52 2.97 2.56
N GLN A 97 -13.64 2.05 2.96
CA GLN A 97 -12.20 2.26 2.81
C GLN A 97 -11.83 2.41 1.34
N TYR A 98 -12.35 1.55 0.46
CA TYR A 98 -12.05 1.64 -0.95
C TYR A 98 -12.59 2.94 -1.56
N PHE A 99 -13.87 3.28 -1.32
CA PHE A 99 -14.45 4.51 -1.86
C PHE A 99 -13.77 5.76 -1.29
N VAL A 100 -13.56 5.84 0.02
CA VAL A 100 -13.01 7.04 0.64
C VAL A 100 -11.54 7.19 0.26
N ILE A 101 -10.72 6.14 0.34
CA ILE A 101 -9.30 6.23 -0.02
C ILE A 101 -9.14 6.48 -1.51
N ALA A 102 -9.83 5.73 -2.38
CA ALA A 102 -9.74 5.94 -3.82
C ALA A 102 -10.26 7.33 -4.24
N THR A 103 -11.41 7.76 -3.70
CA THR A 103 -12.00 9.07 -4.02
C THR A 103 -11.13 10.20 -3.48
N LEU A 104 -10.59 10.10 -2.26
CA LEU A 104 -9.67 11.11 -1.73
C LEU A 104 -8.40 11.19 -2.56
N VAL A 105 -7.85 10.06 -3.00
CA VAL A 105 -6.65 10.08 -3.84
C VAL A 105 -6.93 10.57 -5.24
N ASP A 106 -8.04 10.19 -5.87
CA ASP A 106 -8.46 10.75 -7.17
C ASP A 106 -8.70 12.26 -7.06
N LEU A 107 -9.44 12.73 -6.03
CA LEU A 107 -9.73 14.15 -5.84
C LEU A 107 -8.47 14.98 -5.54
N LEU A 108 -7.49 14.41 -4.82
CA LEU A 108 -6.27 15.12 -4.45
C LEU A 108 -5.12 14.93 -5.45
N ALA A 109 -5.21 13.94 -6.34
CA ALA A 109 -4.16 13.58 -7.31
C ALA A 109 -3.73 14.76 -8.16
N ASP A 110 -4.69 15.55 -8.66
CA ASP A 110 -4.38 16.63 -9.59
C ASP A 110 -3.94 17.93 -8.88
N TYR A 111 -4.29 18.12 -7.60
CA TYR A 111 -4.07 19.38 -6.88
C TYR A 111 -2.92 19.35 -5.87
N VAL A 112 -2.65 18.21 -5.27
CA VAL A 112 -1.71 18.09 -4.14
C VAL A 112 -0.49 17.25 -4.52
N PHE A 113 -0.70 16.24 -5.35
CA PHE A 113 0.27 15.16 -5.53
C PHE A 113 1.12 15.37 -6.80
N PRO A 114 2.48 15.29 -6.69
CA PRO A 114 3.32 15.32 -7.88
C PRO A 114 3.00 14.16 -8.82
N ASP A 115 3.24 14.34 -10.12
CA ASP A 115 2.92 13.37 -11.17
C ASP A 115 3.43 11.94 -10.89
N SER A 116 4.56 11.81 -10.18
CA SER A 116 5.16 10.53 -9.80
C SER A 116 4.28 9.69 -8.87
N ILE A 117 3.39 10.32 -8.12
CA ILE A 117 2.49 9.70 -7.14
C ILE A 117 1.01 9.90 -7.50
N ARG A 118 0.70 10.19 -8.77
CA ARG A 118 -0.67 10.14 -9.28
C ARG A 118 -1.04 8.69 -9.60
N LEU A 119 -2.32 8.35 -9.44
CA LEU A 119 -2.84 7.04 -9.79
C LEU A 119 -2.49 6.69 -11.25
N ALA A 120 -2.28 5.40 -11.52
CA ALA A 120 -1.92 4.91 -12.86
C ALA A 120 -2.92 5.38 -13.93
N ALA A 121 -4.20 5.55 -13.57
CA ALA A 121 -5.24 6.10 -14.43
C ALA A 121 -4.97 7.56 -14.86
N HIS A 122 -4.50 8.43 -13.95
CA HIS A 122 -4.14 9.81 -14.25
C HIS A 122 -2.86 9.91 -15.08
N LYS A 123 -1.85 9.08 -14.76
CA LYS A 123 -0.62 8.96 -15.56
C LYS A 123 -0.95 8.57 -17.01
N ARG A 124 -1.94 7.69 -17.22
CA ARG A 124 -2.43 7.28 -18.55
C ARG A 124 -3.15 8.41 -19.29
N SER A 125 -4.04 9.15 -18.62
CA SER A 125 -4.73 10.29 -19.25
C SER A 125 -3.71 11.28 -19.82
N LYS A 126 -2.66 11.56 -19.05
CA LYS A 126 -1.54 12.39 -19.47
C LYS A 126 -0.71 11.75 -20.60
N GLN A 127 -0.30 10.49 -20.48
CA GLN A 127 0.44 9.78 -21.55
C GLN A 127 -0.34 9.63 -22.86
N LEU A 128 -1.67 9.49 -22.79
CA LEU A 128 -2.56 9.48 -23.94
C LEU A 128 -2.72 10.87 -24.55
N ALA A 129 -2.84 11.91 -23.72
CA ALA A 129 -2.90 13.30 -24.16
C ALA A 129 -1.58 13.76 -24.79
N ASP A 130 -0.45 13.29 -24.26
CA ASP A 130 0.91 13.63 -24.71
C ASP A 130 1.35 12.83 -25.95
N GLY A 131 0.52 11.89 -26.44
CA GLY A 131 0.78 11.11 -27.65
C GLY A 131 1.88 10.05 -27.53
N GLU A 132 2.48 9.87 -26.34
CA GLU A 132 3.56 8.92 -26.07
C GLU A 132 3.08 7.46 -25.96
N ALA A 133 1.78 7.21 -25.78
CA ALA A 133 1.23 5.87 -25.61
C ALA A 133 1.19 4.98 -26.89
N ARG A 134 1.84 5.40 -27.99
CA ARG A 134 1.85 4.66 -29.26
C ARG A 134 3.26 4.19 -29.60
N LYS A 135 3.60 2.96 -29.22
CA LYS A 135 4.17 1.93 -30.14
C LYS A 135 4.56 0.60 -29.48
N ASP A 136 4.86 0.55 -28.18
CA ASP A 136 5.61 -0.61 -27.64
C ASP A 136 4.86 -1.53 -26.66
N GLN A 137 3.57 -1.29 -26.38
CA GLN A 137 2.82 -2.19 -25.49
C GLN A 137 1.96 -3.17 -26.29
N TRP A 138 2.48 -4.38 -26.44
CA TRP A 138 1.77 -5.54 -26.98
C TRP A 138 0.51 -5.83 -26.16
N GLY A 139 -0.65 -5.50 -26.72
CA GLY A 139 -1.95 -5.81 -26.15
C GLY A 139 -3.02 -4.82 -26.63
N ALA A 140 -4.27 -5.27 -26.73
CA ALA A 140 -5.38 -4.35 -26.95
C ALA A 140 -5.39 -3.31 -25.81
N PRO A 141 -5.63 -2.02 -26.09
CA PRO A 141 -5.69 -0.99 -25.05
C PRO A 141 -6.78 -1.38 -24.04
N TYR A 142 -6.37 -1.74 -22.82
CA TYR A 142 -7.31 -2.11 -21.76
C TYR A 142 -8.08 -0.84 -21.35
N ASP A 143 -9.35 -0.73 -21.69
CA ASP A 143 -10.16 0.47 -21.46
C ASP A 143 -10.71 0.49 -20.03
N TYR A 144 -10.03 1.22 -19.13
CA TYR A 144 -10.45 1.40 -17.73
C TYR A 144 -11.67 2.33 -17.61
N GLY A 145 -11.88 3.23 -18.59
CA GLY A 145 -13.02 4.14 -18.63
C GLY A 145 -14.32 3.44 -19.03
N HIS A 146 -14.25 2.39 -19.86
CA HIS A 146 -15.41 1.62 -20.28
C HIS A 146 -15.64 0.28 -19.58
N ARG A 147 -14.65 -0.29 -18.88
CA ARG A 147 -14.85 -1.54 -18.10
C ARG A 147 -14.92 -1.30 -16.61
N GLY A 148 -15.98 -0.60 -16.18
CA GLY A 148 -16.56 -0.76 -14.86
C GLY A 148 -15.56 -0.77 -13.70
N TYR A 149 -14.66 0.21 -13.60
CA TYR A 149 -13.76 0.37 -12.44
C TYR A 149 -14.56 0.22 -11.15
N LEU A 150 -15.65 0.98 -11.00
CA LEU A 150 -16.59 0.84 -9.89
C LEU A 150 -17.11 -0.59 -9.72
N VAL A 151 -17.52 -1.24 -10.81
CA VAL A 151 -18.06 -2.62 -10.80
C VAL A 151 -17.00 -3.63 -10.35
N ASN A 152 -15.77 -3.54 -10.85
CA ASN A 152 -14.67 -4.42 -10.47
C ASN A 152 -14.30 -4.22 -9.00
N HIS A 153 -14.36 -2.99 -8.49
CA HIS A 153 -14.13 -2.69 -7.08
C HIS A 153 -15.25 -3.20 -6.19
N MET A 154 -16.51 -3.00 -6.59
CA MET A 154 -17.64 -3.60 -5.87
C MET A 154 -17.53 -5.14 -5.87
N LEU A 155 -17.19 -5.76 -6.99
CA LEU A 155 -16.96 -7.20 -7.09
C LEU A 155 -15.78 -7.66 -6.23
N PHE A 156 -14.70 -6.88 -6.16
CA PHE A 156 -13.61 -7.17 -5.25
C PHE A 156 -14.05 -7.07 -3.79
N SER A 157 -14.69 -5.98 -3.37
CA SER A 157 -15.19 -5.83 -2.00
C SER A 157 -16.13 -6.98 -1.64
N LEU A 158 -17.08 -7.33 -2.51
CA LEU A 158 -17.96 -8.49 -2.30
C LEU A 158 -17.18 -9.78 -2.12
N ARG A 159 -16.21 -10.06 -3.00
CA ARG A 159 -15.39 -11.28 -2.94
C ARG A 159 -14.44 -11.29 -1.74
N TRP A 160 -13.95 -10.13 -1.28
CA TRP A 160 -13.09 -9.97 -0.10
C TRP A 160 -13.86 -10.22 1.20
N CYS A 161 -15.13 -9.79 1.23
CA CYS A 161 -15.96 -9.90 2.42
C CYS A 161 -16.31 -11.34 2.76
N VAL A 162 -16.49 -12.22 1.78
CA VAL A 162 -16.79 -13.64 2.04
C VAL A 162 -15.69 -14.31 2.90
N PRO A 163 -14.42 -14.40 2.49
CA PRO A 163 -13.37 -15.03 3.29
C PRO A 163 -13.16 -14.34 4.62
N MET A 164 -13.15 -12.99 4.63
CA MET A 164 -13.05 -12.24 5.88
C MET A 164 -14.18 -12.60 6.85
N SER A 165 -15.38 -12.86 6.34
CA SER A 165 -16.52 -13.22 7.19
C SER A 165 -16.41 -14.63 7.72
N ILE A 166 -15.98 -15.58 6.90
CA ILE A 166 -15.71 -16.95 7.35
C ILE A 166 -14.65 -16.91 8.45
N ALA A 167 -13.54 -16.20 8.20
CA ALA A 167 -12.48 -15.96 9.16
C ALA A 167 -13.02 -15.35 10.47
N ALA A 168 -13.72 -14.22 10.40
CA ALA A 168 -14.15 -13.53 11.61
C ALA A 168 -15.14 -14.36 12.42
N VAL A 169 -16.04 -15.13 11.80
CA VAL A 169 -16.96 -16.01 12.54
C VAL A 169 -16.21 -16.98 13.44
N MET A 170 -15.00 -17.42 13.05
CA MET A 170 -14.13 -18.24 13.90
C MET A 170 -13.55 -17.46 15.09
N TRP A 171 -13.39 -16.13 14.96
CA TRP A 171 -12.76 -15.25 15.95
C TRP A 171 -13.73 -14.57 16.91
N ILE A 172 -14.97 -14.24 16.49
CA ILE A 172 -15.88 -13.44 17.35
C ILE A 172 -16.13 -14.06 18.74
N PRO A 173 -16.28 -15.39 18.91
CA PRO A 173 -16.41 -15.98 20.24
C PRO A 173 -15.24 -15.66 21.19
N ARG A 174 -14.08 -15.26 20.65
CA ARG A 174 -12.86 -14.87 21.38
C ARG A 174 -12.75 -13.36 21.61
N LEU A 175 -13.39 -12.52 20.80
CA LEU A 175 -13.32 -11.07 20.96
C LEU A 175 -14.05 -10.57 22.22
N MET A 176 -13.62 -9.42 22.73
CA MET A 176 -14.28 -8.71 23.83
C MET A 176 -15.17 -7.61 23.23
N LEU A 177 -16.49 -7.82 23.28
CA LEU A 177 -17.45 -6.93 22.62
C LEU A 177 -17.61 -5.57 23.33
N ASP A 178 -17.35 -5.53 24.64
CA ASP A 178 -17.67 -4.40 25.51
C ASP A 178 -16.45 -3.72 26.14
N GLU A 179 -15.26 -4.23 25.87
CA GLU A 179 -14.04 -3.72 26.49
C GLU A 179 -13.39 -2.63 25.64
N ASN A 180 -12.99 -1.56 26.31
CA ASN A 180 -12.16 -0.52 25.72
C ASN A 180 -10.70 -0.86 26.00
N PRO A 181 -9.86 -1.01 24.98
CA PRO A 181 -8.46 -1.30 25.20
C PRO A 181 -7.71 -0.08 25.75
N PRO A 182 -6.61 -0.27 26.48
CA PRO A 182 -5.71 0.82 26.82
C PRO A 182 -5.19 1.48 25.53
N LEU A 183 -5.34 2.81 25.42
CA LEU A 183 -5.01 3.54 24.19
C LEU A 183 -3.57 3.33 23.72
N TRP A 184 -2.63 3.13 24.64
CA TRP A 184 -1.22 2.90 24.33
C TRP A 184 -0.95 1.53 23.67
N GLN A 185 -1.84 0.54 23.85
CA GLN A 185 -1.72 -0.79 23.22
C GLN A 185 -2.16 -0.78 21.76
N ILE A 186 -3.05 0.13 21.38
CA ILE A 186 -3.64 0.19 20.03
C ILE A 186 -2.53 0.27 18.95
N PRO A 187 -1.57 1.22 19.03
CA PRO A 187 -0.48 1.29 18.04
C PRO A 187 0.32 -0.01 17.93
N LEU A 188 0.60 -0.66 19.07
CA LEU A 188 1.41 -1.86 19.13
C LEU A 188 0.69 -3.05 18.51
N LYS A 189 -0.60 -3.24 18.84
CA LYS A 189 -1.44 -4.30 18.28
C LYS A 189 -1.65 -4.12 16.77
N VAL A 190 -1.88 -2.89 16.31
CA VAL A 190 -1.99 -2.60 14.87
C VAL A 190 -0.69 -2.92 14.15
N GLN A 191 0.46 -2.45 14.63
CA GLN A 191 1.74 -2.73 13.98
C GLN A 191 2.07 -4.24 13.98
N CYS A 192 1.77 -4.92 15.09
CA CYS A 192 1.90 -6.36 15.22
C CYS A 192 1.03 -7.10 14.17
N GLY A 193 -0.21 -6.66 14.00
CA GLY A 193 -1.13 -7.17 13.00
C GLY A 193 -0.64 -6.97 11.57
N LEU A 194 -0.04 -5.81 11.26
CA LEU A 194 0.54 -5.54 9.94
C LEU A 194 1.75 -6.45 9.67
N VAL A 195 2.67 -6.58 10.64
CA VAL A 195 3.87 -7.42 10.51
C VAL A 195 3.51 -8.89 10.35
N PHE A 196 2.60 -9.43 11.18
CA PHE A 196 2.18 -10.82 11.05
C PHE A 196 1.35 -11.08 9.80
N GLY A 197 0.53 -10.10 9.38
CA GLY A 197 -0.20 -10.17 8.12
C GLY A 197 0.76 -10.26 6.93
N ASP A 198 1.83 -9.44 6.94
CA ASP A 198 2.87 -9.45 5.91
C ASP A 198 3.65 -10.78 5.88
N LEU A 199 4.04 -11.31 7.03
CA LEU A 199 4.73 -12.60 7.13
C LEU A 199 3.89 -13.76 6.60
N ALA A 200 2.61 -13.83 6.99
CA ALA A 200 1.70 -14.87 6.54
C ALA A 200 1.43 -14.78 5.04
N TYR A 201 1.21 -13.56 4.54
CA TYR A 201 1.04 -13.33 3.12
C TYR A 201 2.29 -13.72 2.35
N TRP A 202 3.47 -13.28 2.78
CA TRP A 202 4.74 -13.63 2.15
C TRP A 202 4.91 -15.15 2.04
N LEU A 203 4.61 -15.91 3.11
CA LEU A 203 4.71 -17.37 3.13
C LEU A 203 3.77 -18.04 2.12
N VAL A 204 2.52 -17.60 2.06
CA VAL A 204 1.55 -18.11 1.08
C VAL A 204 1.98 -17.74 -0.34
N HIS A 205 2.36 -16.48 -0.54
CA HIS A 205 2.63 -15.91 -1.84
C HIS A 205 3.90 -16.53 -2.44
N ILE A 206 4.99 -16.66 -1.68
CA ILE A 206 6.17 -17.39 -2.15
C ILE A 206 5.84 -18.85 -2.46
N SER A 207 4.97 -19.50 -1.66
CA SER A 207 4.54 -20.88 -1.92
C SER A 207 3.75 -21.02 -3.22
N GLN A 208 2.90 -20.04 -3.55
CA GLN A 208 2.22 -19.98 -4.84
C GLN A 208 3.23 -19.90 -5.99
N HIS A 209 4.29 -19.10 -5.88
CA HIS A 209 5.32 -19.00 -6.93
C HIS A 209 6.27 -20.20 -7.00
N LYS A 210 6.52 -20.89 -5.89
CA LYS A 210 7.41 -22.07 -5.85
C LYS A 210 6.68 -23.36 -6.23
N CYS A 211 5.36 -23.44 -6.01
CA CYS A 211 4.56 -24.62 -6.33
C CYS A 211 3.62 -24.35 -7.49
N LYS A 212 3.97 -24.88 -8.68
CA LYS A 212 3.17 -24.72 -9.92
C LYS A 212 1.71 -25.14 -9.74
N ALA A 213 1.44 -26.19 -8.96
CA ALA A 213 0.09 -26.66 -8.70
C ALA A 213 -0.72 -25.61 -7.92
N LEU A 214 -0.13 -25.01 -6.87
CA LEU A 214 -0.77 -23.93 -6.11
C LEU A 214 -0.96 -22.69 -6.98
N TYR A 215 0.06 -22.28 -7.75
CA TYR A 215 -0.01 -21.15 -8.69
C TYR A 215 -1.21 -21.22 -9.63
N GLN A 216 -1.44 -22.40 -10.21
CA GLN A 216 -2.53 -22.64 -11.16
C GLN A 216 -3.87 -22.81 -10.46
N TRP A 217 -3.92 -23.56 -9.35
CA TRP A 217 -5.16 -23.82 -8.63
C TRP A 217 -5.73 -22.56 -7.97
N SER A 218 -4.88 -21.68 -7.42
CA SER A 218 -5.34 -20.41 -6.87
C SER A 218 -5.70 -19.39 -7.95
N ASP A 219 -5.34 -19.65 -9.21
CA ASP A 219 -5.41 -18.69 -10.32
C ASP A 219 -4.56 -17.43 -10.07
N HIS A 220 -3.41 -17.61 -9.42
CA HIS A 220 -2.46 -16.52 -9.20
C HIS A 220 -1.84 -16.04 -10.53
N SER A 221 -1.87 -16.89 -11.56
CA SER A 221 -1.47 -16.50 -12.92
C SER A 221 -2.31 -15.38 -13.50
N TYR A 222 -3.62 -15.32 -13.20
CA TYR A 222 -4.49 -14.25 -13.69
C TYR A 222 -4.06 -12.89 -13.14
N HIS A 223 -3.70 -12.85 -11.85
CA HIS A 223 -3.17 -11.68 -11.18
C HIS A 223 -1.88 -11.15 -11.85
N HIS A 224 -0.99 -12.05 -12.26
CA HIS A 224 0.29 -11.73 -12.90
C HIS A 224 0.20 -11.39 -14.40
N GLN A 225 -0.98 -11.47 -15.02
CA GLN A 225 -1.16 -11.04 -16.42
C GLN A 225 -1.06 -9.53 -16.57
N PHE A 226 -1.27 -8.79 -15.48
CA PHE A 226 -1.12 -7.36 -15.43
C PHE A 226 0.34 -7.05 -15.03
N ARG A 227 1.08 -6.35 -15.89
CA ARG A 227 2.47 -5.91 -15.64
C ARG A 227 2.58 -4.39 -15.69
N HIS A 228 3.68 -3.82 -15.20
CA HIS A 228 3.85 -2.35 -15.15
C HIS A 228 3.46 -1.66 -16.48
N PRO A 229 2.74 -0.52 -16.42
CA PRO A 229 2.30 0.20 -15.22
C PRO A 229 1.00 -0.35 -14.59
N TRP A 230 0.53 -1.51 -15.05
CA TRP A 230 -0.79 -2.07 -14.74
C TRP A 230 -0.80 -3.22 -13.74
N GLY A 231 0.35 -3.84 -13.45
CA GLY A 231 0.44 -4.96 -12.50
C GLY A 231 0.09 -4.55 -11.07
N SER A 232 0.33 -3.29 -10.78
CA SER A 232 -0.08 -2.66 -9.56
C SER A 232 -1.48 -2.04 -9.65
N ALA A 233 -2.21 -2.13 -10.77
CA ALA A 233 -3.53 -1.52 -10.94
C ALA A 233 -4.62 -2.60 -11.00
N GLY A 234 -4.76 -3.32 -9.90
CA GLY A 234 -6.05 -3.84 -9.51
C GLY A 234 -6.03 -5.11 -8.70
N THR A 235 -7.13 -5.27 -8.01
CA THR A 235 -7.48 -6.34 -7.11
C THR A 235 -7.88 -7.62 -7.87
N TRP A 236 -7.10 -7.93 -8.89
CA TRP A 236 -7.32 -9.03 -9.85
C TRP A 236 -6.84 -10.37 -9.30
N LEU A 237 -7.13 -10.63 -8.03
CA LEU A 237 -6.91 -11.93 -7.43
C LEU A 237 -8.03 -12.87 -7.91
N GLY A 238 -7.66 -14.08 -8.31
CA GLY A 238 -8.62 -15.16 -8.51
C GLY A 238 -9.40 -15.39 -7.21
N THR A 239 -10.61 -15.97 -7.28
CA THR A 239 -11.43 -16.16 -6.07
C THR A 239 -10.70 -16.99 -5.02
N VAL A 240 -10.00 -18.04 -5.43
CA VAL A 240 -9.23 -18.90 -4.52
C VAL A 240 -8.00 -18.16 -3.98
N ASP A 241 -7.25 -17.47 -4.84
CA ASP A 241 -6.13 -16.61 -4.40
C ASP A 241 -6.57 -15.59 -3.34
N LEU A 242 -7.70 -14.94 -3.59
CA LEU A 242 -8.31 -14.01 -2.65
C LEU A 242 -8.68 -14.68 -1.32
N LEU A 243 -9.31 -15.85 -1.35
CA LEU A 243 -9.60 -16.59 -0.12
C LEU A 243 -8.32 -16.85 0.67
N VAL A 244 -7.28 -17.40 0.04
CA VAL A 244 -6.03 -17.75 0.73
C VAL A 244 -5.32 -16.49 1.25
N ALA A 245 -5.21 -15.44 0.43
CA ALA A 245 -4.63 -14.15 0.82
C ALA A 245 -5.39 -13.53 2.01
N THR A 246 -6.73 -13.52 1.96
CA THR A 246 -7.55 -12.98 3.04
C THR A 246 -7.44 -13.80 4.32
N PHE A 247 -7.39 -15.13 4.26
CA PHE A 247 -7.14 -15.95 5.45
C PHE A 247 -5.74 -15.72 6.02
N ALA A 248 -4.72 -15.63 5.15
CA ALA A 248 -3.34 -15.37 5.53
C ALA A 248 -3.20 -14.01 6.21
N ILE A 249 -3.70 -12.94 5.60
CA ILE A 249 -3.52 -11.59 6.14
C ILE A 249 -4.53 -11.29 7.25
N GLY A 250 -5.74 -11.87 7.22
CA GLY A 250 -6.84 -11.50 8.12
C GLY A 250 -7.04 -12.41 9.34
N SER A 251 -6.79 -13.71 9.25
CA SER A 251 -6.95 -14.61 10.41
C SER A 251 -5.67 -14.80 11.20
N PHE A 252 -4.54 -14.98 10.49
CA PHE A 252 -3.28 -15.29 11.14
C PHE A 252 -2.77 -14.12 11.97
N ASN A 253 -2.91 -12.89 11.47
CA ASN A 253 -2.45 -11.72 12.20
C ASN A 253 -3.25 -11.42 13.49
N ILE A 254 -4.56 -11.68 13.48
CA ILE A 254 -5.46 -11.57 14.63
C ILE A 254 -5.03 -12.62 15.65
N TYR A 255 -4.85 -13.87 15.23
CA TYR A 255 -4.39 -14.94 16.10
C TYR A 255 -3.04 -14.62 16.77
N CYS A 256 -2.03 -14.26 15.97
CA CYS A 256 -0.69 -13.99 16.50
C CYS A 256 -0.67 -12.75 17.40
N THR A 257 -1.46 -11.72 17.06
CA THR A 257 -1.62 -10.55 17.95
C THR A 257 -2.30 -10.95 19.26
N GLU A 258 -3.33 -11.80 19.22
CA GLU A 258 -4.01 -12.32 20.42
C GLU A 258 -3.05 -13.12 21.31
N LEU A 259 -2.15 -13.91 20.73
CA LEU A 259 -1.16 -14.68 21.50
C LEU A 259 -0.19 -13.78 22.28
N ILE A 260 0.12 -12.58 21.77
CA ILE A 260 1.07 -11.65 22.39
C ILE A 260 0.38 -10.72 23.39
N PHE A 261 -0.76 -10.17 23.02
CA PHE A 261 -1.42 -9.11 23.80
C PHE A 261 -2.69 -9.56 24.53
N GLY A 262 -3.07 -10.83 24.41
CA GLY A 262 -4.33 -11.36 24.93
C GLY A 262 -5.51 -11.04 24.01
N ARG A 263 -6.72 -11.27 24.52
CA ARG A 263 -7.96 -11.08 23.75
C ARG A 263 -8.05 -9.66 23.19
N LEU A 264 -8.55 -9.56 21.96
CA LEU A 264 -8.78 -8.28 21.30
C LEU A 264 -10.21 -7.80 21.56
N SER A 265 -10.39 -6.49 21.70
CA SER A 265 -11.74 -5.93 21.65
C SER A 265 -12.27 -5.89 20.21
N LEU A 266 -13.59 -5.75 20.06
CA LEU A 266 -14.22 -5.58 18.74
C LEU A 266 -13.63 -4.36 18.00
N PHE A 267 -13.38 -3.26 18.72
CA PHE A 267 -12.76 -2.07 18.14
C PHE A 267 -11.34 -2.34 17.62
N GLU A 268 -10.51 -3.03 18.40
CA GLU A 268 -9.14 -3.37 17.98
C GLU A 268 -9.14 -4.27 16.76
N TYR A 269 -10.01 -5.27 16.74
CA TYR A 269 -10.21 -6.15 15.60
C TYR A 269 -10.58 -5.35 14.34
N MET A 270 -11.59 -4.48 14.42
CA MET A 270 -12.02 -3.68 13.26
C MET A 270 -10.93 -2.75 12.77
N LEU A 271 -10.18 -2.12 13.69
CA LEU A 271 -9.07 -1.24 13.35
C LEU A 271 -7.91 -1.99 12.68
N MET A 272 -7.57 -3.19 13.17
CA MET A 272 -6.52 -4.01 12.58
C MET A 272 -6.88 -4.47 11.16
N ILE A 273 -8.11 -4.95 10.96
CA ILE A 273 -8.61 -5.33 9.64
C ILE A 273 -8.61 -4.13 8.68
N ASN A 274 -8.96 -2.94 9.18
CA ASN A 274 -8.88 -1.70 8.41
C ASN A 274 -7.48 -1.41 7.88
N PHE A 275 -6.45 -1.44 8.73
CA PHE A 275 -5.08 -1.17 8.28
C PHE A 275 -4.52 -2.27 7.36
N VAL A 276 -4.92 -3.51 7.58
CA VAL A 276 -4.59 -4.64 6.71
C VAL A 276 -5.20 -4.50 5.32
N HIS A 277 -6.47 -4.09 5.27
CA HIS A 277 -7.15 -3.88 3.99
C HIS A 277 -6.56 -2.67 3.26
N GLU A 278 -6.25 -1.58 3.98
CA GLU A 278 -5.53 -0.44 3.45
C GLU A 278 -4.18 -0.82 2.86
N MET A 279 -3.34 -1.57 3.60
CA MET A 279 -2.07 -2.11 3.09
C MET A 279 -2.25 -2.85 1.76
N ASN A 280 -3.23 -3.75 1.72
CA ASN A 280 -3.54 -4.51 0.51
C ASN A 280 -4.00 -3.61 -0.64
N CYS A 281 -4.86 -2.63 -0.38
CA CYS A 281 -5.32 -1.68 -1.39
C CYS A 281 -4.19 -0.78 -1.90
N VAL A 282 -3.31 -0.35 -1.00
CA VAL A 282 -2.21 0.55 -1.29
C VAL A 282 -1.19 -0.11 -2.22
N ASP A 283 -0.75 -1.33 -1.89
CA ASP A 283 0.23 -2.07 -2.69
C ASP A 283 -0.31 -2.47 -4.07
N HIS A 284 -1.63 -2.68 -4.17
CA HIS A 284 -2.34 -3.01 -5.42
C HIS A 284 -2.98 -1.80 -6.12
N SER A 285 -2.55 -0.57 -5.79
CA SER A 285 -2.98 0.65 -6.48
C SER A 285 -2.02 1.14 -7.56
N GLY A 286 -0.73 0.78 -7.46
CA GLY A 286 0.33 1.29 -8.35
C GLY A 286 0.70 2.74 -8.13
N CYS A 287 0.27 3.27 -7.00
CA CYS A 287 0.46 4.64 -6.64
C CYS A 287 1.07 4.68 -5.26
N GLU A 288 2.25 5.29 -5.14
CA GLU A 288 2.77 5.59 -3.82
C GLU A 288 1.83 6.56 -3.11
N PHE A 289 1.14 6.07 -2.09
CA PHE A 289 0.34 6.93 -1.24
C PHE A 289 1.29 7.75 -0.36
N PRO A 290 1.25 9.09 -0.39
CA PRO A 290 2.20 9.93 0.33
C PRO A 290 2.05 9.85 1.86
N PHE A 291 0.95 9.27 2.32
CA PHE A 291 0.65 9.00 3.71
C PHE A 291 0.84 7.53 4.09
N TRP A 292 1.17 6.63 3.16
CA TRP A 292 1.53 5.28 3.56
C TRP A 292 2.98 5.24 4.05
N SER A 293 3.17 4.94 5.34
CA SER A 293 4.52 4.74 5.92
C SER A 293 4.83 3.28 6.23
N GLY A 294 3.83 2.39 6.19
CA GLY A 294 3.90 1.04 6.75
C GLY A 294 3.99 0.97 8.28
N CYS A 295 4.02 2.12 8.97
CA CYS A 295 3.95 2.23 10.42
C CYS A 295 3.04 3.39 10.83
N PRO A 296 1.71 3.23 10.75
CA PRO A 296 0.76 4.35 10.75
C PRO A 296 0.85 5.24 12.00
N PHE A 297 1.02 4.63 13.17
CA PHE A 297 1.11 5.36 14.45
C PHE A 297 2.52 5.88 14.77
N PHE A 298 3.54 5.46 14.02
CA PHE A 298 4.89 5.99 14.16
C PHE A 298 5.61 6.09 12.80
N PRO A 299 5.17 7.00 11.91
CA PRO A 299 5.66 7.08 10.53
C PRO A 299 7.19 7.16 10.39
N PRO A 300 7.94 7.89 11.26
CA PRO A 300 9.40 7.91 11.18
C PRO A 300 10.04 6.52 11.22
N LEU A 301 9.49 5.59 12.01
CA LEU A 301 9.98 4.21 12.07
C LEU A 301 9.68 3.46 10.76
N GLY A 302 8.50 3.66 10.19
CA GLY A 302 8.12 3.08 8.89
C GLY A 302 9.07 3.48 7.77
N TYR A 303 9.42 4.78 7.70
CA TYR A 303 10.42 5.28 6.75
C TYR A 303 11.83 4.75 7.00
N TRP A 304 12.25 4.67 8.27
CA TRP A 304 13.57 4.13 8.64
C TRP A 304 13.71 2.66 8.26
N LEU A 305 12.65 1.87 8.48
CA LEU A 305 12.55 0.48 8.06
C LEU A 305 12.19 0.34 6.56
N ARG A 306 12.05 1.44 5.81
CA ARG A 306 11.69 1.46 4.39
C ARG A 306 10.40 0.70 4.06
N LEU A 307 9.46 0.62 5.01
CA LEU A 307 8.14 0.00 4.82
C LEU A 307 7.25 0.86 3.90
N ASP A 308 7.56 2.15 3.80
CA ASP A 308 6.97 3.06 2.81
C ASP A 308 7.27 2.67 1.35
N LYS A 309 8.17 1.69 1.15
CA LYS A 309 8.54 1.16 -0.17
C LYS A 309 7.82 -0.12 -0.56
N SER A 310 6.84 -0.57 0.23
CA SER A 310 5.99 -1.73 -0.03
C SER A 310 5.48 -1.79 -1.48
N ILE A 311 4.93 -0.67 -1.95
CA ILE A 311 4.31 -0.53 -3.28
C ILE A 311 5.32 -0.77 -4.40
N ALA A 312 6.51 -0.18 -4.29
CA ALA A 312 7.56 -0.38 -5.28
C ALA A 312 8.12 -1.81 -5.24
N MET A 313 8.20 -2.42 -4.06
CA MET A 313 8.57 -3.83 -3.93
C MET A 313 7.55 -4.71 -4.62
N HIS A 314 6.27 -4.51 -4.35
CA HIS A 314 5.18 -5.25 -4.97
C HIS A 314 5.12 -5.02 -6.49
N GLU A 315 5.40 -3.82 -6.98
CA GLU A 315 5.52 -3.56 -8.41
C GLU A 315 6.68 -4.35 -9.04
N ALA A 316 7.84 -4.41 -8.39
CA ALA A 316 8.96 -5.23 -8.85
C ALA A 316 8.57 -6.72 -8.90
N HIS A 317 7.75 -7.18 -7.94
CA HIS A 317 7.22 -8.53 -7.93
C HIS A 317 6.40 -8.83 -9.20
N HIS A 318 5.45 -7.97 -9.56
CA HIS A 318 4.66 -8.12 -10.80
C HIS A 318 5.48 -8.11 -12.08
N ASN A 319 6.65 -7.45 -12.06
CA ASN A 319 7.52 -7.36 -13.22
C ASN A 319 8.47 -8.56 -13.36
N TYR A 320 8.88 -9.19 -12.25
CA TYR A 320 9.95 -10.20 -12.23
C TYR A 320 9.57 -11.55 -11.62
N ASN A 321 8.43 -11.65 -10.93
CA ASN A 321 7.78 -12.84 -10.36
C ASN A 321 8.62 -13.68 -9.38
N HIS A 322 9.82 -13.23 -9.00
CA HIS A 322 10.78 -14.03 -8.24
C HIS A 322 11.25 -13.38 -6.93
N TYR A 323 10.72 -12.22 -6.59
CA TYR A 323 11.15 -11.39 -5.47
C TYR A 323 9.96 -10.59 -4.92
N SER A 324 10.11 -9.97 -3.75
CA SER A 324 9.14 -9.02 -3.17
C SER A 324 7.73 -9.59 -2.97
N TYR A 325 7.61 -10.69 -2.22
CA TYR A 325 6.34 -11.41 -2.04
C TYR A 325 5.44 -10.83 -0.94
N GLY A 326 5.98 -10.02 -0.03
CA GLY A 326 5.23 -9.34 1.01
C GLY A 326 4.38 -8.20 0.47
N LEU A 327 3.45 -7.75 1.29
CA LEU A 327 2.71 -6.51 1.07
C LEU A 327 3.49 -5.38 1.73
N LEU A 328 3.57 -5.34 3.06
CA LEU A 328 4.36 -4.36 3.82
C LEU A 328 5.86 -4.36 3.46
N GLY A 329 6.37 -5.53 3.06
CA GLY A 329 7.77 -5.74 2.69
C GLY A 329 8.71 -5.94 3.89
N PHE A 330 8.17 -6.05 5.11
CA PHE A 330 8.95 -6.45 6.29
C PHE A 330 9.53 -7.86 6.09
N ALA A 331 8.69 -8.81 5.67
CA ALA A 331 9.08 -10.19 5.40
C ALA A 331 10.13 -10.26 4.30
N ASP A 332 9.98 -9.47 3.23
CA ASP A 332 10.94 -9.45 2.14
C ASP A 332 12.32 -8.93 2.54
N GLN A 333 12.36 -7.91 3.39
CA GLN A 333 13.61 -7.41 3.93
C GLN A 333 14.24 -8.45 4.87
N PHE A 334 13.43 -9.07 5.73
CA PHE A 334 13.89 -10.07 6.69
C PHE A 334 14.45 -11.33 6.01
N PHE A 335 13.78 -11.84 4.98
CA PHE A 335 14.19 -13.04 4.23
C PHE A 335 15.07 -12.74 3.01
N GLY A 336 15.42 -11.48 2.76
CA GLY A 336 16.30 -11.09 1.66
C GLY A 336 15.69 -11.24 0.27
N THR A 337 14.35 -11.24 0.16
CA THR A 337 13.62 -11.27 -1.11
C THR A 337 13.25 -9.88 -1.63
N ALA A 338 13.54 -8.80 -0.90
CA ALA A 338 13.25 -7.42 -1.32
C ALA A 338 14.01 -7.01 -2.60
N LYS A 339 13.27 -6.60 -3.63
CA LYS A 339 13.75 -5.98 -4.87
C LYS A 339 12.89 -4.79 -5.26
N TYR A 340 13.46 -3.91 -6.07
CA TYR A 340 12.80 -2.70 -6.56
C TYR A 340 12.92 -2.62 -8.09
N PRO A 341 12.05 -1.87 -8.78
CA PRO A 341 12.14 -1.69 -10.22
C PRO A 341 13.46 -1.01 -10.62
N PRO A 342 14.02 -1.29 -11.82
CA PRO A 342 15.21 -0.61 -12.31
C PRO A 342 14.98 0.90 -12.38
N GLY A 343 15.95 1.69 -11.89
CA GLY A 343 15.84 3.15 -11.86
C GLY A 343 14.91 3.69 -10.77
N TYR A 344 14.34 2.84 -9.91
CA TYR A 344 13.59 3.29 -8.75
C TYR A 344 14.54 4.06 -7.80
N PRO A 345 14.21 5.32 -7.44
CA PRO A 345 15.11 6.16 -6.65
C PRO A 345 15.19 5.65 -5.22
N LEU A 346 16.18 4.80 -4.96
CA LEU A 346 16.44 4.25 -3.62
C LEU A 346 17.06 5.28 -2.66
N ALA A 347 17.58 6.41 -3.18
CA ALA A 347 18.49 7.29 -2.43
C ALA A 347 18.12 8.79 -2.38
N ASP A 348 17.15 9.32 -3.15
CA ASP A 348 17.12 10.77 -3.42
C ASP A 348 15.88 11.57 -2.95
N ARG A 349 15.03 11.05 -2.05
CA ARG A 349 14.02 11.93 -1.44
C ARG A 349 14.62 12.74 -0.28
N PRO A 350 14.34 14.06 -0.17
CA PRO A 350 14.83 14.90 0.93
C PRO A 350 14.49 14.39 2.33
N SER A 351 13.41 13.60 2.47
CA SER A 351 13.04 12.90 3.71
C SER A 351 14.08 11.88 4.19
N TYR A 352 14.96 11.41 3.30
CA TYR A 352 16.05 10.49 3.64
C TYR A 352 17.34 11.20 4.10
N ARG A 353 17.48 12.52 3.94
CA ARG A 353 18.63 13.24 4.54
C ARG A 353 18.56 13.25 6.07
N LEU A 354 17.37 13.16 6.66
CA LEU A 354 17.20 13.00 8.11
C LEU A 354 17.53 11.58 8.57
N THR A 355 17.31 10.55 7.75
CA THR A 355 17.72 9.16 8.06
C THR A 355 19.19 8.90 7.76
N GLN A 356 19.84 9.65 6.87
CA GLN A 356 21.30 9.58 6.64
C GLN A 356 22.15 9.92 7.88
N ILE A 357 21.57 10.63 8.86
CA ILE A 357 22.19 10.83 10.18
C ILE A 357 22.27 9.50 10.97
N PHE A 358 21.39 8.54 10.67
CA PHE A 358 21.25 7.25 11.34
C PHE A 358 21.61 6.04 10.45
N ASP A 359 21.97 6.22 9.17
CA ASP A 359 22.24 5.12 8.21
C ASP A 359 23.61 4.42 8.38
N LYS A 360 24.47 4.91 9.29
CA LYS A 360 25.81 4.31 9.49
C LYS A 360 25.86 2.97 10.26
N PRO A 361 24.88 2.54 11.09
CA PRO A 361 25.00 1.26 11.79
C PRO A 361 24.26 0.07 11.13
N LEU A 362 23.16 0.27 10.39
CA LEU A 362 22.29 -0.88 10.06
C LEU A 362 22.84 -1.82 8.99
N HIS A 363 23.53 -1.29 7.98
CA HIS A 363 24.16 -2.13 6.96
C HIS A 363 25.29 -3.02 7.53
N ALA A 364 25.86 -2.66 8.68
CA ALA A 364 26.88 -3.48 9.35
C ALA A 364 26.26 -4.66 10.14
N VAL A 365 25.03 -4.54 10.64
CA VAL A 365 24.39 -5.58 11.48
C VAL A 365 23.79 -6.72 10.63
N CYS A 366 23.23 -6.42 9.46
CA CYS A 366 22.69 -7.47 8.57
C CYS A 366 23.78 -8.23 7.79
N ALA A 367 24.99 -7.66 7.63
CA ALA A 367 26.11 -8.34 6.99
C ALA A 367 26.76 -9.41 7.91
N SER A 368 26.56 -9.33 9.23
CA SER A 368 27.09 -10.28 10.22
C SER A 368 26.23 -11.52 10.46
N ILE A 369 25.04 -11.63 9.84
CA ILE A 369 24.20 -12.83 9.88
C ILE A 369 24.25 -13.51 8.51
N ARG A 370 25.41 -14.06 8.17
CA ARG A 370 25.56 -15.11 7.16
C ARG A 370 26.28 -16.27 7.86
N LEU A 371 25.52 -17.27 8.27
CA LEU A 371 26.00 -18.60 8.60
C LEU A 371 25.97 -19.46 7.34
#